data_AF-A0A8B9FAL2-F1
#
_entry.id   AF-A0A8B9FAL2-F1
#
_cell.length_a   1.000
_cell.length_b   1.000
_cell.length_c   1.000
_cell.angle_alpha   90.00
_cell.angle_beta   90.00
_cell.angle_gamma   90.00
#
_symmetry.space_group_name_H-M   'P 1'
#
loop_
_entity.id
_entity.type
_entity.pdbx_description
1 polymer ?
#
loop_
_entity_poly.entity_id
_entity_poly.type
_entity_poly.pdbx_seq_one_letter_code
_entity_poly.pdbx_strand_id
1 'polypeptide(L)'
;MIFLWQDDDYRALSLSGRVGFSSLPDQLVKKSVSQTFYFSILCIGETGIGKSTLLNSLFNTSFDDPVSTHFLPQVKLTAQTYELQESCVLLKLTIVNTMGFGDQINKEDSYQPIVDYIDAQFEACLREELKIKSSLFNYHDSRIHVCLYFISPVGHSLKSLDLVTMKKLDSKVNIIPIIGKADSIAKSELQNFKNKIMFELDSNDIQIYQFPTDDEIVSERNAIMNEHMPFAVVGSNKKVQIGNKMVRVCQYRWGTVEVENENHCDFVKLREMLICTNMEDLREQTHARHYELYRRCKLEEMIHRDMASIHFTFDCVNPIQSIHRTVFIRGEKKSWCFFDCCFVLFCFVFKSE
;
A
#
# COMPACT_ATOMS: atom_id res chain seq x y z
N MET A 1 -72.08 18.10 28.58
CA MET A 1 -71.17 18.48 27.49
C MET A 1 -70.14 17.36 27.41
N ILE A 2 -70.30 16.49 26.40
CA ILE A 2 -69.49 15.29 26.18
C ILE A 2 -68.17 15.76 25.55
N PHE A 3 -67.05 15.51 26.20
CA PHE A 3 -65.73 15.60 25.56
C PHE A 3 -65.21 14.18 25.39
N LEU A 4 -65.47 13.63 24.19
CA LEU A 4 -64.76 12.48 23.65
C LEU A 4 -63.38 12.97 23.22
N TRP A 5 -62.33 12.52 23.91
CA TRP A 5 -60.98 12.62 23.38
C TRP A 5 -60.77 11.43 22.44
N GLN A 6 -60.50 11.76 21.17
CA GLN A 6 -60.20 10.82 20.10
C GLN A 6 -58.97 9.98 20.44
N ASP A 7 -59.05 8.70 20.05
CA ASP A 7 -57.99 7.70 20.11
C ASP A 7 -56.64 8.26 19.63
N ASP A 8 -55.60 8.09 20.45
CA ASP A 8 -54.21 8.18 20.03
C ASP A 8 -53.96 7.04 19.03
N ASP A 9 -53.73 7.38 17.75
CA ASP A 9 -53.20 6.47 16.75
C ASP A 9 -51.77 6.06 17.13
N TYR A 10 -51.64 5.05 18.00
CA TYR A 10 -50.38 4.36 18.21
C TYR A 10 -50.00 3.66 16.91
N ARG A 11 -48.94 4.13 16.24
CA ARG A 11 -48.28 3.38 15.16
C ARG A 11 -47.84 2.02 15.71
N ALA A 12 -48.66 1.00 15.49
CA ALA A 12 -48.27 -0.38 15.70
C ALA A 12 -47.21 -0.73 14.63
N LEU A 13 -45.93 -0.63 15.01
CA LEU A 13 -44.85 -1.23 14.23
C LEU A 13 -45.09 -2.73 14.22
N SER A 14 -45.48 -3.29 13.08
CA SER A 14 -45.56 -4.73 12.90
C SER A 14 -44.16 -5.31 13.11
N LEU A 15 -44.04 -6.25 14.06
CA LEU A 15 -42.81 -7.00 14.33
C LEU A 15 -42.50 -7.89 13.13
N SER A 16 -41.90 -7.29 12.10
CA SER A 16 -41.44 -7.98 10.91
C SER A 16 -40.04 -8.52 11.18
N GLY A 17 -39.99 -9.72 11.74
CA GLY A 17 -38.78 -10.53 11.79
C GLY A 17 -38.22 -10.81 13.19
N ARG A 18 -37.28 -11.75 13.23
CA ARG A 18 -36.61 -12.26 14.43
C ARG A 18 -35.77 -11.15 15.07
N VAL A 19 -36.28 -10.52 16.11
CA VAL A 19 -35.58 -9.46 16.86
C VAL A 19 -34.64 -10.10 17.88
N GLY A 20 -33.34 -9.85 17.77
CA GLY A 20 -32.33 -10.37 18.70
C GLY A 20 -30.89 -10.07 18.26
N PHE A 21 -29.91 -10.39 19.11
CA PHE A 21 -28.47 -10.27 18.80
C PHE A 21 -28.05 -11.04 17.53
N SER A 22 -28.87 -11.99 17.09
CA SER A 22 -28.72 -12.69 15.81
C SER A 22 -28.79 -11.78 14.59
N SER A 23 -29.32 -10.56 14.72
CA SER A 23 -29.37 -9.55 13.65
C SER A 23 -28.17 -8.60 13.62
N LEU A 24 -27.26 -8.69 14.61
CA LEU A 24 -26.04 -7.87 14.63
C LEU A 24 -25.16 -8.08 13.38
N PRO A 25 -24.94 -9.32 12.88
CA PRO A 25 -24.23 -9.53 11.64
C PRO A 25 -24.90 -8.82 10.46
N ASP A 26 -26.24 -8.93 10.34
CA ASP A 26 -26.99 -8.26 9.28
C ASP A 26 -26.89 -6.73 9.36
N GLN A 27 -26.84 -6.18 10.58
CA GLN A 27 -26.65 -4.74 10.80
C GLN A 27 -25.23 -4.29 10.41
N LEU A 28 -24.21 -5.07 10.76
CA LEU A 28 -22.83 -4.79 10.36
C LEU A 28 -22.65 -4.89 8.85
N VAL A 29 -23.24 -5.91 8.22
CA VAL A 29 -23.23 -6.05 6.75
C VAL A 29 -23.95 -4.88 6.12
N LYS A 30 -25.15 -4.49 6.56
CA LYS A 30 -25.88 -3.34 6.01
C LYS A 30 -25.11 -2.03 6.17
N LYS A 31 -24.45 -1.82 7.32
CA LYS A 31 -23.61 -0.65 7.56
C LYS A 31 -22.39 -0.66 6.63
N SER A 32 -21.73 -1.81 6.48
CA SER A 32 -20.55 -1.96 5.62
C SER A 32 -20.90 -1.78 4.14
N VAL A 33 -22.04 -2.32 3.69
CA VAL A 33 -22.54 -2.13 2.31
C VAL A 33 -22.90 -0.66 2.05
N SER A 34 -23.35 0.08 3.06
CA SER A 34 -23.62 1.52 2.92
C SER A 34 -22.36 2.39 2.92
N GLN A 35 -21.21 1.85 3.32
CA GLN A 35 -19.94 2.56 3.32
C GLN A 35 -19.26 2.45 1.96
N THR A 36 -18.60 3.53 1.55
CA THR A 36 -17.76 3.54 0.35
C THR A 36 -16.41 2.93 0.67
N PHE A 37 -16.01 1.94 -0.13
CA PHE A 37 -14.69 1.33 -0.02
C PHE A 37 -13.69 2.10 -0.87
N TYR A 38 -12.49 2.32 -0.35
CA TYR A 38 -11.40 2.95 -1.08
C TYR A 38 -10.35 1.89 -1.37
N PHE A 39 -9.94 1.78 -2.63
CA PHE A 39 -8.85 0.89 -3.01
C PHE A 39 -7.91 1.58 -3.98
N SER A 40 -6.62 1.69 -3.64
CA SER A 40 -5.63 2.29 -4.52
C SER A 40 -4.59 1.26 -4.99
N ILE A 41 -4.40 1.19 -6.30
CA ILE A 41 -3.47 0.29 -6.98
C ILE A 41 -2.37 1.11 -7.63
N LEU A 42 -1.11 0.81 -7.32
CA LEU A 42 0.06 1.38 -7.97
C LEU A 42 0.62 0.40 -8.99
N CYS A 43 0.71 0.81 -10.26
CA CYS A 43 1.32 0.01 -11.33
C CYS A 43 2.71 0.53 -11.69
N ILE A 44 3.72 -0.30 -11.46
CA ILE A 44 5.12 0.00 -11.75
C ILE A 44 5.61 -0.93 -12.86
N GLY A 45 6.30 -0.37 -13.85
CA GLY A 45 7.01 -1.16 -14.84
C GLY A 45 7.35 -0.38 -16.10
N GLU A 46 8.08 -1.01 -17.01
CA GLU A 46 8.59 -0.36 -18.21
C GLU A 46 7.46 0.19 -19.12
N THR A 47 7.80 1.20 -19.90
CA THR A 47 6.89 1.77 -20.89
C THR A 47 6.55 0.72 -21.96
N GLY A 48 5.26 0.51 -22.22
CA GLY A 48 4.79 -0.47 -23.22
C GLY A 48 4.71 -1.93 -22.75
N ILE A 49 4.91 -2.22 -21.46
CA ILE A 49 4.76 -3.59 -20.91
C ILE A 49 3.31 -4.10 -20.87
N GLY A 50 2.33 -3.19 -20.92
CA GLY A 50 0.89 -3.54 -20.93
C GLY A 50 0.13 -3.23 -19.63
N LYS A 51 0.62 -2.30 -18.80
CA LYS A 51 0.01 -1.90 -17.51
C LYS A 51 -1.48 -1.54 -17.65
N SER A 52 -1.79 -0.55 -18.48
CA SER A 52 -3.16 -0.11 -18.75
C SER A 52 -4.04 -1.20 -19.34
N THR A 53 -3.49 -2.04 -20.23
CA THR A 53 -4.23 -3.15 -20.83
C THR A 53 -4.59 -4.23 -19.81
N LEU A 54 -3.69 -4.52 -18.85
CA LEU A 54 -3.99 -5.45 -17.77
C LEU A 54 -5.11 -4.90 -16.88
N LEU A 55 -5.02 -3.63 -16.46
CA LEU A 55 -6.04 -2.99 -15.62
C LEU A 55 -7.42 -2.96 -16.28
N ASN A 56 -7.48 -2.60 -17.57
CA ASN A 56 -8.71 -2.64 -18.37
C ASN A 56 -9.29 -4.07 -18.49
N SER A 57 -8.42 -5.09 -18.43
CA SER A 57 -8.86 -6.48 -18.43
C SER A 57 -9.36 -6.89 -17.05
N LEU A 58 -8.69 -6.46 -15.97
CA LEU A 58 -8.96 -6.80 -14.58
C LEU A 58 -10.33 -6.29 -14.12
N PHE A 59 -10.62 -5.02 -14.37
CA PHE A 59 -11.89 -4.37 -13.98
C PHE A 59 -12.97 -4.42 -15.06
N ASN A 60 -12.67 -5.04 -16.19
CA ASN A 60 -13.55 -5.12 -17.36
C ASN A 60 -14.05 -3.75 -17.89
N THR A 61 -13.38 -2.65 -17.53
CA THR A 61 -13.66 -1.27 -17.92
C THR A 61 -12.59 -0.75 -18.88
N SER A 62 -12.89 0.31 -19.63
CA SER A 62 -11.88 1.05 -20.38
C SER A 62 -11.49 2.30 -19.61
N PHE A 63 -10.32 2.29 -18.99
CA PHE A 63 -9.71 3.45 -18.38
C PHE A 63 -9.01 4.28 -19.47
N ASP A 64 -9.29 5.59 -19.50
CA ASP A 64 -8.66 6.54 -20.41
C ASP A 64 -7.24 6.87 -19.93
N ASP A 65 -6.30 5.99 -20.27
CA ASP A 65 -4.87 6.23 -20.04
C ASP A 65 -4.24 6.89 -21.28
N PRO A 66 -3.61 8.07 -21.16
CA PRO A 66 -2.85 8.65 -22.26
C PRO A 66 -1.65 7.75 -22.61
N VAL A 67 -1.40 7.56 -23.90
CA VAL A 67 -0.26 6.75 -24.36
C VAL A 67 1.05 7.43 -23.92
N SER A 68 1.78 6.76 -23.03
CA SER A 68 3.07 7.23 -22.53
C SER A 68 4.13 7.21 -23.64
N THR A 69 4.92 8.27 -23.74
CA THR A 69 6.06 8.35 -24.66
C THR A 69 7.34 7.88 -23.98
N HIS A 70 8.27 7.29 -24.75
CA HIS A 70 9.58 6.84 -24.25
C HIS A 70 10.57 7.98 -23.99
N PHE A 71 10.23 9.22 -24.38
CA PHE A 71 11.13 10.37 -24.32
C PHE A 71 10.95 11.22 -23.06
N LEU A 72 10.30 10.67 -22.04
CA LEU A 72 10.06 11.40 -20.80
C LEU A 72 11.38 11.54 -20.01
N PRO A 73 11.78 12.78 -19.64
CA PRO A 73 13.06 13.04 -18.98
C PRO A 73 13.10 12.51 -17.53
N GLN A 74 11.94 12.31 -16.90
CA GLN A 74 11.79 11.83 -15.54
C GLN A 74 10.56 10.93 -15.41
N VAL A 75 10.59 10.03 -14.43
CA VAL A 75 9.45 9.20 -14.06
C VAL A 75 8.34 10.10 -13.50
N LYS A 76 7.14 9.99 -14.06
CA LYS A 76 5.96 10.72 -13.60
C LYS A 76 4.86 9.74 -13.21
N LEU A 77 4.08 10.12 -12.20
CA LEU A 77 2.94 9.35 -11.74
C LEU A 77 1.65 10.05 -12.17
N THR A 78 0.71 9.27 -12.70
CA THR A 78 -0.63 9.74 -13.04
C THR A 78 -1.64 8.95 -12.22
N ALA A 79 -2.35 9.64 -11.32
CA ALA A 79 -3.41 9.06 -10.52
C ALA A 79 -4.78 9.35 -11.16
N GLN A 80 -5.59 8.32 -11.31
CA GLN A 80 -6.95 8.41 -11.83
C GLN A 80 -7.89 7.67 -10.88
N THR A 81 -8.97 8.33 -10.47
CA THR A 81 -9.95 7.75 -9.55
C THR A 81 -11.23 7.44 -10.29
N TYR A 82 -11.73 6.22 -10.10
CA TYR A 82 -12.92 5.67 -10.71
C TYR A 82 -13.89 5.22 -9.62
N GLU A 83 -15.19 5.45 -9.86
CA GLU A 83 -16.25 4.96 -9.00
C GLU A 83 -16.88 3.74 -9.67
N LEU A 84 -16.63 2.56 -9.09
CA LEU A 84 -17.15 1.29 -9.54
C LEU A 84 -18.26 0.86 -8.59
N GLN A 85 -19.39 0.44 -9.14
CA GLN A 85 -20.50 -0.10 -8.35
C GLN A 85 -20.74 -1.54 -8.76
N GLU A 86 -20.58 -2.47 -7.82
CA GLU A 86 -20.93 -3.87 -7.97
C GLU A 86 -22.07 -4.23 -7.01
N SER A 87 -23.22 -4.62 -7.58
CA SER A 87 -24.45 -4.87 -6.84
C SER A 87 -24.88 -3.69 -5.97
N CYS A 88 -24.60 -3.74 -4.66
CA CYS A 88 -24.93 -2.70 -3.68
C CYS A 88 -23.70 -2.06 -3.04
N VAL A 89 -22.48 -2.43 -3.47
CA VAL A 89 -21.23 -1.95 -2.91
C VAL A 89 -20.62 -0.91 -3.83
N LEU A 90 -20.27 0.25 -3.27
CA LEU A 90 -19.57 1.32 -3.98
C LEU A 90 -18.08 1.25 -3.66
N LEU A 91 -17.27 1.02 -4.69
CA LEU A 91 -15.82 0.99 -4.63
C LEU A 91 -15.25 2.21 -5.36
N LYS A 92 -14.54 3.06 -4.64
CA LYS A 92 -13.73 4.14 -5.19
C LYS A 92 -12.31 3.64 -5.42
N LEU A 93 -12.05 3.25 -6.66
CA LEU A 93 -10.78 2.70 -7.10
C LEU A 93 -9.86 3.82 -7.60
N THR A 94 -8.69 3.99 -7.00
CA THR A 94 -7.64 4.90 -7.50
C THR A 94 -6.53 4.11 -8.16
N ILE A 95 -6.31 4.32 -9.45
CA ILE A 95 -5.25 3.71 -10.21
C ILE A 95 -4.12 4.73 -10.37
N VAL A 96 -2.92 4.35 -9.92
CA VAL A 96 -1.72 5.17 -10.06
C VAL A 96 -0.78 4.48 -11.04
N ASN A 97 -0.58 5.11 -12.20
CA ASN A 97 0.28 4.60 -13.25
C ASN A 97 1.62 5.32 -13.26
N THR A 98 2.71 4.57 -13.41
CA THR A 98 4.05 5.10 -13.69
C THR A 98 4.25 5.31 -15.19
N MET A 99 4.69 6.50 -15.58
CA MET A 99 5.11 6.83 -16.94
C MET A 99 6.61 7.07 -16.99
N GLY A 100 7.27 6.51 -18.02
CA GLY A 100 8.70 6.72 -18.23
C GLY A 100 9.61 5.89 -17.31
N PHE A 101 9.09 4.90 -16.58
CA PHE A 101 9.91 4.06 -15.72
C PHE A 101 10.86 3.19 -16.55
N GLY A 102 12.16 3.30 -16.29
CA GLY A 102 13.20 2.52 -16.97
C GLY A 102 13.63 3.03 -18.35
N ASP A 103 13.05 4.14 -18.83
CA ASP A 103 13.38 4.75 -20.13
C ASP A 103 14.62 5.68 -20.05
N GLN A 104 14.97 6.17 -18.85
CA GLN A 104 16.11 7.08 -18.69
C GLN A 104 17.46 6.36 -18.81
N ILE A 105 18.49 7.10 -19.26
CA ILE A 105 19.88 6.60 -19.31
C ILE A 105 20.42 6.40 -17.88
N ASN A 106 20.21 7.39 -17.01
CA ASN A 106 20.50 7.25 -15.59
C ASN A 106 19.27 6.68 -14.86
N LYS A 107 19.43 5.50 -14.29
CA LYS A 107 18.35 4.71 -13.67
C LYS A 107 18.46 4.62 -12.15
N GLU A 108 19.49 5.23 -11.55
CA GLU A 108 19.77 5.12 -10.11
C GLU A 108 18.63 5.71 -9.27
N ASP A 109 18.08 6.85 -9.68
CA ASP A 109 17.05 7.58 -8.93
C ASP A 109 15.62 7.38 -9.48
N SER A 110 15.40 6.40 -10.36
CA SER A 110 14.08 6.16 -10.97
C SER A 110 12.98 5.80 -9.95
N TYR A 111 13.35 5.32 -8.77
CA TYR A 111 12.41 4.99 -7.69
C TYR A 111 12.01 6.19 -6.84
N GLN A 112 12.78 7.29 -6.84
CA GLN A 112 12.53 8.43 -5.93
C GLN A 112 11.12 9.02 -6.10
N PRO A 113 10.64 9.35 -7.32
CA PRO A 113 9.30 9.92 -7.49
C PRO A 113 8.19 8.98 -7.02
N ILE A 114 8.43 7.67 -7.06
CA ILE A 114 7.49 6.64 -6.61
C ILE A 114 7.41 6.62 -5.09
N VAL A 115 8.57 6.60 -4.43
CA VAL A 115 8.66 6.65 -2.97
C VAL A 115 8.09 7.95 -2.43
N ASP A 116 8.44 9.09 -3.03
CA ASP A 116 7.95 10.41 -2.64
C ASP A 116 6.43 10.49 -2.72
N TYR A 117 5.82 9.89 -3.74
CA TYR A 117 4.38 9.84 -3.88
C TYR A 117 3.72 8.98 -2.78
N ILE A 118 4.28 7.81 -2.49
CA ILE A 118 3.77 6.93 -1.42
C ILE A 118 3.86 7.65 -0.06
N ASP A 119 5.02 8.26 0.24
CA ASP A 119 5.24 8.99 1.47
C ASP A 119 4.34 10.22 1.59
N ALA A 120 4.05 10.91 0.48
CA ALA A 120 3.07 12.00 0.46
C ALA A 120 1.65 11.52 0.81
N GLN A 121 1.24 10.32 0.38
CA GLN A 121 -0.06 9.75 0.77
C GLN A 121 -0.09 9.39 2.25
N PHE A 122 0.99 8.79 2.78
CA PHE A 122 1.09 8.51 4.22
C PHE A 122 1.12 9.80 5.05
N GLU A 123 1.81 10.84 4.60
CA GLU A 123 1.82 12.13 5.27
C GLU A 123 0.43 12.78 5.27
N ALA A 124 -0.31 12.71 4.16
CA ALA A 124 -1.69 13.20 4.11
C ALA A 124 -2.58 12.50 5.14
N CYS A 125 -2.47 11.18 5.26
CA CYS A 125 -3.19 10.38 6.26
C CYS A 125 -2.81 10.79 7.69
N LEU A 126 -1.52 10.87 7.98
CA LEU A 126 -1.02 11.25 9.31
C LEU A 126 -1.47 12.66 9.70
N ARG A 127 -1.46 13.60 8.75
CA ARG A 127 -1.92 14.96 8.98
C ARG A 127 -3.40 15.03 9.34
N GLU A 128 -4.22 14.16 8.77
CA GLU A 128 -5.63 14.06 9.14
C GLU A 128 -5.80 13.49 10.55
N GLU A 129 -5.08 12.41 10.89
CA GLU A 129 -5.13 11.79 12.22
C GLU A 129 -4.69 12.74 13.35
N LEU A 130 -3.76 13.65 13.08
CA LEU A 130 -3.30 14.63 14.06
C LEU A 130 -4.30 15.78 14.29
N LYS A 131 -5.40 15.88 13.52
CA LYS A 131 -6.41 16.93 13.74
C LYS A 131 -7.25 16.64 14.98
N ILE A 132 -7.46 17.68 15.80
CA ILE A 132 -8.25 17.62 17.05
C ILE A 132 -9.70 17.16 16.81
N LYS A 133 -10.29 17.52 15.67
CA LYS A 133 -11.61 17.02 15.21
C LYS A 133 -11.41 16.14 13.99
N SER A 134 -10.91 14.93 14.21
CA SER A 134 -10.72 13.95 13.15
C SER A 134 -12.05 13.33 12.72
N SER A 135 -12.45 13.54 11.46
CA SER A 135 -13.55 12.81 10.84
C SER A 135 -13.00 11.61 10.05
N LEU A 136 -12.38 10.64 10.75
CA LEU A 136 -11.78 9.45 10.12
C LEU A 136 -12.80 8.65 9.29
N PHE A 137 -14.07 8.70 9.69
CA PHE A 137 -15.15 7.97 9.02
C PHE A 137 -15.49 8.51 7.61
N ASN A 138 -15.19 9.79 7.35
CA ASN A 138 -15.41 10.43 6.04
C ASN A 138 -14.10 10.73 5.31
N TYR A 139 -12.97 10.27 5.84
CA TYR A 139 -11.68 10.52 5.22
C TYR A 139 -11.52 9.66 3.97
N HIS A 140 -11.09 10.28 2.88
CA HIS A 140 -10.75 9.58 1.65
C HIS A 140 -9.38 8.94 1.81
N ASP A 141 -9.34 7.61 1.96
CA ASP A 141 -8.09 6.89 2.04
C ASP A 141 -7.40 6.88 0.67
N SER A 142 -6.31 7.65 0.56
CA SER A 142 -5.49 7.75 -0.65
C SER A 142 -4.21 6.91 -0.58
N ARG A 143 -4.03 6.12 0.49
CA ARG A 143 -2.87 5.23 0.64
C ARG A 143 -2.87 4.16 -0.45
N ILE A 144 -1.67 3.74 -0.85
CA ILE A 144 -1.47 2.69 -1.83
C ILE A 144 -1.57 1.33 -1.14
N HIS A 145 -2.62 0.56 -1.45
CA HIS A 145 -2.84 -0.74 -0.81
C HIS A 145 -2.04 -1.86 -1.46
N VAL A 146 -1.80 -1.74 -2.77
CA VAL A 146 -1.11 -2.77 -3.54
C VAL A 146 -0.27 -2.15 -4.64
N CYS A 147 0.93 -2.69 -4.83
CA CYS A 147 1.82 -2.37 -5.93
C CYS A 147 1.92 -3.57 -6.88
N LEU A 148 1.40 -3.41 -8.09
CA LEU A 148 1.58 -4.36 -9.18
C LEU A 148 2.89 -4.04 -9.88
N TYR A 149 3.90 -4.89 -9.67
CA TYR A 149 5.22 -4.72 -10.25
C TYR A 149 5.36 -5.56 -11.51
N PHE A 150 5.39 -4.91 -12.67
CA PHE A 150 5.52 -5.56 -13.96
C PHE A 150 6.98 -5.82 -14.31
N ILE A 151 7.33 -7.11 -14.28
CA ILE A 151 8.61 -7.63 -14.73
C ILE A 151 8.52 -7.87 -16.24
N SER A 152 9.53 -7.38 -16.95
CA SER A 152 9.68 -7.58 -18.39
C SER A 152 9.91 -9.07 -18.69
N PRO A 153 9.29 -9.68 -19.72
CA PRO A 153 9.41 -11.10 -20.04
C PRO A 153 10.77 -11.43 -20.70
N VAL A 154 11.86 -10.98 -20.10
CA VAL A 154 13.22 -11.29 -20.53
C VAL A 154 13.60 -12.59 -19.84
N GLY A 155 13.59 -13.72 -20.53
CA GLY A 155 13.75 -15.09 -19.97
C GLY A 155 15.09 -15.42 -19.29
N HIS A 156 15.83 -14.41 -18.84
CA HIS A 156 17.10 -14.54 -18.12
C HIS A 156 16.90 -14.39 -16.60
N SER A 157 16.95 -13.15 -16.09
CA SER A 157 16.97 -12.78 -14.66
C SER A 157 16.23 -11.45 -14.45
N LEU A 158 16.01 -11.05 -13.20
CA LEU A 158 15.54 -9.71 -12.88
C LEU A 158 16.57 -8.66 -13.32
N LYS A 159 16.07 -7.49 -13.73
CA LYS A 159 16.95 -6.35 -14.03
C LYS A 159 17.45 -5.77 -12.72
N SER A 160 18.67 -5.22 -12.72
CA SER A 160 19.23 -4.54 -11.55
C SER A 160 18.35 -3.37 -11.08
N LEU A 161 17.71 -2.66 -12.02
CA LEU A 161 16.71 -1.62 -11.73
C LEU A 161 15.53 -2.17 -10.91
N ASP A 162 15.06 -3.38 -11.26
CA ASP A 162 13.91 -3.99 -10.59
C ASP A 162 14.26 -4.35 -9.15
N LEU A 163 15.44 -4.95 -8.94
CA LEU A 163 15.95 -5.29 -7.61
C LEU A 163 16.09 -4.06 -6.71
N VAL A 164 16.72 -2.99 -7.20
CA VAL A 164 16.90 -1.75 -6.44
C VAL A 164 15.56 -1.11 -6.10
N THR A 165 14.63 -1.07 -7.06
CA THR A 165 13.33 -0.44 -6.86
C THR A 165 12.47 -1.23 -5.88
N MET A 166 12.39 -2.56 -6.03
CA MET A 166 11.62 -3.40 -5.11
C MET A 166 12.18 -3.35 -3.69
N LYS A 167 13.52 -3.35 -3.53
CA LYS A 167 14.17 -3.23 -2.21
C LYS A 167 13.90 -1.90 -1.51
N LYS A 168 13.54 -0.84 -2.24
CA LYS A 168 13.14 0.45 -1.65
C LYS A 168 11.65 0.52 -1.33
N LEU A 169 10.84 -0.31 -2.00
CA LEU A 169 9.38 -0.30 -1.88
C LEU A 169 8.83 -1.36 -0.93
N ASP A 170 9.58 -2.43 -0.65
CA ASP A 170 9.17 -3.58 0.17
C ASP A 170 8.67 -3.21 1.57
N SER A 171 9.29 -2.21 2.19
CA SER A 171 8.90 -1.69 3.51
C SER A 171 7.71 -0.74 3.47
N LYS A 172 7.31 -0.25 2.29
CA LYS A 172 6.31 0.82 2.11
C LYS A 172 5.00 0.37 1.49
N VAL A 173 4.99 -0.67 0.66
CA VAL A 173 3.78 -1.13 -0.05
C VAL A 173 3.81 -2.65 -0.23
N ASN A 174 2.64 -3.27 -0.27
CA ASN A 174 2.46 -4.67 -0.64
C ASN A 174 2.83 -4.88 -2.12
N ILE A 175 4.01 -5.46 -2.40
CA ILE A 175 4.49 -5.72 -3.76
C ILE A 175 3.99 -7.07 -4.27
N ILE A 176 3.37 -7.06 -5.45
CA ILE A 176 2.96 -8.26 -6.19
C ILE A 176 3.71 -8.30 -7.51
N PRO A 177 4.69 -9.20 -7.67
CA PRO A 177 5.44 -9.33 -8.91
C PRO A 177 4.60 -10.04 -9.97
N ILE A 178 4.54 -9.44 -11.16
CA ILE A 178 3.77 -9.90 -12.32
C ILE A 178 4.67 -9.90 -13.54
N ILE A 179 4.72 -11.02 -14.27
CA ILE A 179 5.39 -11.10 -15.57
C ILE A 179 4.41 -10.61 -16.64
N GLY A 180 4.72 -9.47 -17.26
CA GLY A 180 3.93 -8.91 -18.35
C GLY A 180 4.18 -9.63 -19.68
N LYS A 181 3.19 -9.62 -20.59
CA LYS A 181 3.27 -10.24 -21.93
C LYS A 181 3.80 -11.68 -21.88
N ALA A 182 3.27 -12.48 -20.95
CA ALA A 182 3.70 -13.86 -20.73
C ALA A 182 3.53 -14.77 -21.97
N ASP A 183 2.68 -14.38 -22.92
CA ASP A 183 2.51 -15.02 -24.22
C ASP A 183 3.76 -14.95 -25.12
N SER A 184 4.76 -14.15 -24.75
CA SER A 184 6.05 -14.08 -25.44
C SER A 184 7.05 -15.16 -25.01
N ILE A 185 6.78 -15.89 -23.92
CA ILE A 185 7.69 -16.90 -23.34
C ILE A 185 7.06 -18.30 -23.48
N ALA A 186 7.88 -19.30 -23.83
CA ALA A 186 7.41 -20.69 -23.85
C ALA A 186 7.15 -21.23 -22.43
N LYS A 187 6.18 -22.14 -22.27
CA LYS A 187 5.79 -22.68 -20.95
C LYS A 187 6.96 -23.27 -20.14
N SER A 188 7.88 -23.97 -20.80
CA SER A 188 9.06 -24.55 -20.15
C SER A 188 10.05 -23.48 -19.66
N GLU A 189 10.23 -22.40 -20.42
CA GLU A 189 11.09 -21.28 -20.05
C GLU A 189 10.46 -20.44 -18.96
N LEU A 190 9.13 -20.27 -18.99
CA LEU A 190 8.38 -19.51 -17.99
C LEU A 190 8.56 -20.09 -16.58
N GLN A 191 8.51 -21.42 -16.43
CA GLN A 191 8.72 -22.07 -15.13
C GLN A 191 10.14 -21.83 -14.59
N ASN A 192 11.15 -21.98 -15.45
CA ASN A 192 12.53 -21.67 -15.09
C ASN A 192 12.71 -20.19 -14.73
N PHE A 193 12.02 -19.30 -15.44
CA PHE A 193 12.06 -17.86 -15.19
C PHE A 193 11.40 -17.48 -13.86
N LYS A 194 10.23 -18.06 -13.53
CA LYS A 194 9.58 -17.87 -12.22
C LYS A 194 10.50 -18.28 -11.07
N ASN A 195 11.11 -19.46 -11.16
CA ASN A 195 12.02 -19.96 -10.12
C ASN A 195 13.24 -19.06 -9.93
N LYS A 196 13.81 -18.52 -11.03
CA LYS A 196 14.92 -17.57 -10.95
C LYS A 196 14.52 -16.25 -10.32
N ILE A 197 13.36 -15.69 -10.67
CA ILE A 197 12.83 -14.46 -10.07
C ILE A 197 12.68 -14.66 -8.56
N MET A 198 12.01 -15.73 -8.13
CA MET A 198 11.80 -16.01 -6.70
C MET A 198 13.14 -16.18 -5.96
N PHE A 199 14.08 -16.93 -6.54
CA PHE A 199 15.41 -17.11 -5.97
C PHE A 199 16.18 -15.78 -5.82
N GLU A 200 16.08 -14.89 -6.80
CA GLU A 200 16.75 -13.58 -6.75
C GLU A 200 16.08 -12.63 -5.74
N LEU A 201 14.76 -12.69 -5.58
CA LEU A 201 14.05 -11.93 -4.54
C LEU A 201 14.46 -12.37 -3.14
N ASP A 202 14.51 -13.68 -2.91
CA ASP A 202 14.93 -14.27 -1.63
C ASP A 202 16.40 -13.97 -1.33
N SER A 203 17.29 -14.11 -2.33
CA SER A 203 18.73 -13.84 -2.17
C SER A 203 19.06 -12.38 -1.85
N ASN A 204 18.15 -11.44 -2.18
CA ASN A 204 18.30 -10.01 -1.89
C ASN A 204 17.44 -9.56 -0.70
N ASP A 205 16.82 -10.49 0.03
CA ASP A 205 15.91 -10.24 1.16
C ASP A 205 14.78 -9.24 0.82
N ILE A 206 14.19 -9.35 -0.37
CA ILE A 206 13.11 -8.47 -0.81
C ILE A 206 11.78 -9.05 -0.32
N GLN A 207 11.07 -8.30 0.51
CA GLN A 207 9.79 -8.74 1.05
C GLN A 207 8.66 -8.43 0.05
N ILE A 208 8.19 -9.48 -0.64
CA ILE A 208 6.95 -9.41 -1.43
C ILE A 208 5.73 -9.74 -0.57
N TYR A 209 4.56 -9.32 -1.03
CA TYR A 209 3.31 -9.66 -0.37
C TYR A 209 3.02 -11.16 -0.51
N GLN A 210 2.73 -11.80 0.62
CA GLN A 210 2.33 -13.20 0.70
C GLN A 210 0.90 -13.27 1.20
N PHE A 211 0.10 -14.15 0.60
CA PHE A 211 -1.28 -14.33 1.00
C PHE A 211 -1.38 -14.93 2.40
N PRO A 212 -2.27 -14.40 3.25
CA PRO A 212 -2.46 -14.93 4.59
C PRO A 212 -2.97 -16.38 4.50
N THR A 213 -2.30 -17.29 5.18
CA THR A 213 -2.71 -18.71 5.29
C THR A 213 -3.28 -19.04 6.67
N ASP A 214 -3.52 -18.02 7.50
CA ASP A 214 -3.93 -18.19 8.90
C ASP A 214 -5.41 -18.59 9.01
N ASP A 215 -6.24 -18.16 8.06
CA ASP A 215 -7.67 -18.47 8.03
C ASP A 215 -7.94 -19.85 7.42
N GLU A 216 -8.51 -20.77 8.20
CA GLU A 216 -8.81 -22.15 7.77
C GLU A 216 -9.64 -22.22 6.47
N ILE A 217 -10.51 -21.23 6.20
CA ILE A 217 -11.43 -21.20 5.06
C ILE A 217 -10.73 -20.83 3.73
N VAL A 218 -9.73 -19.95 3.80
CA VAL A 218 -9.03 -19.42 2.61
C VAL A 218 -7.57 -19.88 2.50
N SER A 219 -7.03 -20.51 3.54
CA SER A 219 -5.65 -21.01 3.62
C SER A 219 -5.25 -21.89 2.44
N GLU A 220 -6.06 -22.88 2.07
CA GLU A 220 -5.75 -23.80 0.97
C GLU A 220 -5.66 -23.06 -0.37
N ARG A 221 -6.62 -22.15 -0.64
CA ARG A 221 -6.59 -21.33 -1.86
C ARG A 221 -5.38 -20.41 -1.86
N ASN A 222 -5.12 -19.72 -0.76
CA ASN A 222 -4.02 -18.76 -0.63
C ASN A 222 -2.65 -19.43 -0.74
N ALA A 223 -2.48 -20.65 -0.22
CA ALA A 223 -1.27 -21.45 -0.40
C ALA A 223 -1.02 -21.75 -1.89
N ILE A 224 -2.03 -22.22 -2.61
CA ILE A 224 -1.94 -22.47 -4.05
C ILE A 224 -1.62 -21.16 -4.80
N MET A 225 -2.21 -20.03 -4.42
CA MET A 225 -1.94 -18.74 -5.07
C MET A 225 -0.50 -18.25 -4.83
N ASN A 226 0.05 -18.45 -3.63
CA ASN A 226 1.44 -18.15 -3.30
C ASN A 226 2.42 -18.94 -4.19
N GLU A 227 2.14 -20.23 -4.47
CA GLU A 227 2.98 -21.06 -5.35
C GLU A 227 3.03 -20.55 -6.80
N HIS A 228 2.02 -19.81 -7.24
CA HIS A 228 1.93 -19.31 -8.61
C HIS A 228 2.67 -17.99 -8.81
N MET A 229 3.17 -17.36 -7.75
CA MET A 229 3.96 -16.15 -7.82
C MET A 229 5.35 -16.41 -8.42
N PRO A 230 5.86 -15.50 -9.28
CA PRO A 230 5.18 -14.33 -9.85
C PRO A 230 4.12 -14.72 -10.90
N PHE A 231 3.01 -13.98 -10.96
CA PHE A 231 1.91 -14.28 -11.89
C PHE A 231 2.29 -13.95 -13.32
N ALA A 232 2.07 -14.90 -14.24
CA ALA A 232 2.35 -14.71 -15.66
C ALA A 232 1.09 -14.29 -16.40
N VAL A 233 0.98 -13.02 -16.80
CA VAL A 233 -0.28 -12.45 -17.30
C VAL A 233 -0.21 -11.97 -18.74
N VAL A 234 -1.37 -12.02 -19.39
CA VAL A 234 -1.61 -11.48 -20.73
C VAL A 234 -2.84 -10.58 -20.63
N GLY A 235 -2.73 -9.34 -21.12
CA GLY A 235 -3.85 -8.40 -21.17
C GLY A 235 -4.36 -8.23 -22.59
N SER A 236 -5.67 -8.09 -22.79
CA SER A 236 -6.24 -7.73 -24.09
C SER A 236 -7.53 -6.91 -23.97
N ASN A 237 -7.65 -5.90 -24.83
CA ASN A 237 -8.87 -5.12 -25.01
C ASN A 237 -9.80 -5.72 -26.07
N LYS A 238 -9.30 -6.65 -26.91
CA LYS A 238 -10.09 -7.28 -27.97
C LYS A 238 -10.91 -8.43 -27.40
N LYS A 239 -12.20 -8.45 -27.69
CA LYS A 239 -13.12 -9.54 -27.35
C LYS A 239 -13.55 -10.24 -28.62
N VAL A 240 -13.54 -11.57 -28.61
CA VAL A 240 -14.03 -12.42 -29.70
C VAL A 240 -15.07 -13.38 -29.13
N GLN A 241 -16.09 -13.66 -29.93
CA GLN A 241 -17.11 -14.64 -29.57
C GLN A 241 -16.57 -16.05 -29.85
N ILE A 242 -16.34 -16.82 -28.78
CA ILE A 242 -15.97 -18.24 -28.86
C ILE A 242 -17.14 -19.03 -28.29
N GLY A 243 -17.89 -19.69 -29.18
CA GLY A 243 -19.18 -20.31 -28.84
C GLY A 243 -20.23 -19.27 -28.42
N ASN A 244 -20.78 -19.42 -27.21
CA ASN A 244 -21.80 -18.52 -26.64
C ASN A 244 -21.22 -17.47 -25.67
N LYS A 245 -19.90 -17.37 -25.53
CA LYS A 245 -19.26 -16.44 -24.59
C LYS A 245 -18.36 -15.45 -25.33
N MET A 246 -18.40 -14.21 -24.87
CA MET A 246 -17.46 -13.16 -25.30
C MET A 246 -16.20 -13.26 -24.46
N VAL A 247 -15.09 -13.68 -25.06
CA VAL A 247 -13.82 -13.91 -24.36
C VAL A 247 -12.79 -12.89 -24.83
N ARG A 248 -11.99 -12.37 -23.90
CA ARG A 248 -10.85 -11.50 -24.23
C ARG A 248 -9.72 -12.34 -24.81
N VAL A 249 -9.23 -11.93 -25.98
CA VAL A 249 -8.22 -12.70 -26.71
C VAL A 249 -7.11 -11.83 -27.27
N CYS A 250 -5.90 -12.36 -27.29
CA CYS A 250 -4.79 -11.85 -28.09
C CYS A 250 -4.67 -12.72 -29.36
N GLN A 251 -4.88 -12.13 -30.54
CA GLN A 251 -4.89 -12.86 -31.80
C GLN A 251 -3.57 -12.69 -32.55
N TYR A 252 -2.91 -13.81 -32.82
CA TYR A 252 -1.69 -13.92 -33.60
C TYR A 252 -1.97 -14.64 -34.93
N ARG A 253 -0.99 -14.63 -35.84
CA ARG A 253 -1.10 -15.38 -37.11
C ARG A 253 -1.14 -16.89 -36.89
N TRP A 254 -0.46 -17.37 -35.85
CA TRP A 254 -0.31 -18.80 -35.52
C TRP A 254 -1.34 -19.33 -34.51
N GLY A 255 -2.17 -18.46 -33.93
CA GLY A 255 -3.14 -18.88 -32.93
C GLY A 255 -3.71 -17.73 -32.12
N THR A 256 -4.59 -18.08 -31.19
CA THR A 256 -5.30 -17.13 -30.33
C THR A 256 -5.04 -17.48 -28.88
N VAL A 257 -4.58 -16.49 -28.11
CA VAL A 257 -4.37 -16.62 -26.67
C VAL A 257 -5.58 -16.06 -25.94
N GLU A 258 -6.34 -16.94 -25.31
CA GLU A 258 -7.46 -16.57 -24.43
C GLU A 258 -6.93 -16.09 -23.07
N VAL A 259 -7.30 -14.87 -22.68
CA VAL A 259 -6.84 -14.23 -21.43
C VAL A 259 -7.45 -14.89 -20.19
N GLU A 260 -8.69 -15.37 -20.27
CA GLU A 260 -9.40 -15.97 -19.13
C GLU A 260 -9.18 -17.50 -19.04
N ASN A 261 -8.25 -18.04 -19.83
CA ASN A 261 -7.95 -19.47 -19.84
C ASN A 261 -6.69 -19.75 -19.01
N GLU A 262 -6.84 -20.49 -17.92
CA GLU A 262 -5.75 -20.84 -16.99
C GLU A 262 -4.63 -21.67 -17.64
N ASN A 263 -4.92 -22.36 -18.74
CA ASN A 263 -3.90 -23.09 -19.49
C ASN A 263 -2.99 -22.15 -20.31
N HIS A 264 -3.40 -20.91 -20.52
CA HIS A 264 -2.66 -19.91 -21.29
C HIS A 264 -1.94 -18.91 -20.41
N CYS A 265 -2.57 -18.41 -19.34
CA CYS A 265 -1.96 -17.46 -18.42
C CYS A 265 -2.61 -17.50 -17.02
N ASP A 266 -1.93 -16.91 -16.04
CA ASP A 266 -2.37 -16.85 -14.64
C ASP A 266 -3.30 -15.65 -14.36
N PHE A 267 -3.90 -15.03 -15.40
CA PHE A 267 -4.75 -13.85 -15.23
C PHE A 267 -5.96 -14.10 -14.32
N VAL A 268 -6.59 -15.27 -14.43
CA VAL A 268 -7.74 -15.64 -13.59
C VAL A 268 -7.34 -15.69 -12.12
N LYS A 269 -6.18 -16.29 -11.81
CA LYS A 269 -5.61 -16.38 -10.46
C LYS A 269 -5.32 -15.00 -9.90
N LEU A 270 -4.68 -14.12 -10.68
CA LEU A 270 -4.43 -12.73 -10.29
C LEU A 270 -5.73 -11.98 -9.98
N ARG A 271 -6.78 -12.17 -10.80
CA ARG A 271 -8.08 -11.51 -10.62
C ARG A 271 -8.80 -11.97 -9.36
N GLU A 272 -8.88 -13.28 -9.15
CA GLU A 272 -9.50 -13.87 -7.96
C GLU A 272 -8.78 -13.42 -6.68
N MET A 273 -7.46 -13.33 -6.76
CA MET A 273 -6.61 -12.90 -5.67
C MET A 273 -6.78 -11.42 -5.32
N LEU A 274 -6.70 -10.51 -6.30
CA LEU A 274 -6.76 -9.07 -6.07
C LEU A 274 -8.15 -8.58 -5.68
N ILE A 275 -9.19 -9.11 -6.33
CA ILE A 275 -10.55 -8.54 -6.25
C ILE A 275 -11.44 -9.39 -5.36
N CYS A 276 -11.40 -10.72 -5.48
CA CYS A 276 -12.42 -11.57 -4.85
C CYS A 276 -12.10 -11.94 -3.41
N THR A 277 -10.81 -12.07 -3.05
CA THR A 277 -10.42 -12.70 -1.77
C THR A 277 -9.69 -11.75 -0.83
N ASN A 278 -8.68 -11.02 -1.31
CA ASN A 278 -7.67 -10.44 -0.41
C ASN A 278 -7.64 -8.90 -0.40
N MET A 279 -8.66 -8.22 -0.94
CA MET A 279 -8.70 -6.75 -0.99
C MET A 279 -8.68 -6.13 0.42
N GLU A 280 -9.42 -6.71 1.37
CA GLU A 280 -9.46 -6.24 2.76
C GLU A 280 -8.11 -6.47 3.47
N ASP A 281 -7.51 -7.64 3.30
CA ASP A 281 -6.18 -7.96 3.88
C ASP A 281 -5.10 -7.02 3.36
N LEU A 282 -5.07 -6.71 2.05
CA LEU A 282 -4.14 -5.73 1.49
C LEU A 282 -4.28 -4.35 2.14
N ARG A 283 -5.51 -3.92 2.44
CA ARG A 283 -5.77 -2.65 3.14
C ARG A 283 -5.31 -2.73 4.59
N GLU A 284 -5.60 -3.82 5.28
CA GLU A 284 -5.19 -4.05 6.66
C GLU A 284 -3.67 -4.09 6.80
N GLN A 285 -2.95 -4.85 5.96
CA GLN A 285 -1.48 -4.87 5.96
C GLN A 285 -0.89 -3.49 5.66
N THR A 286 -1.48 -2.74 4.73
CA THR A 286 -1.05 -1.37 4.44
C THR A 286 -1.16 -0.48 5.67
N HIS A 287 -2.25 -0.60 6.42
CA HIS A 287 -2.46 0.15 7.65
C HIS A 287 -1.52 -0.31 8.77
N ALA A 288 -1.61 -1.59 9.15
CA ALA A 288 -0.99 -2.15 10.35
C ALA A 288 0.52 -2.29 10.24
N ARG A 289 1.07 -2.46 9.04
CA ARG A 289 2.50 -2.63 8.80
C ARG A 289 3.11 -1.38 8.16
N HIS A 290 2.75 -1.08 6.93
CA HIS A 290 3.47 -0.06 6.16
C HIS A 290 3.26 1.36 6.68
N TYR A 291 2.01 1.72 6.93
CA TYR A 291 1.66 3.03 7.48
C TYR A 291 2.14 3.20 8.92
N GLU A 292 1.98 2.19 9.79
CA GLU A 292 2.50 2.27 11.17
C GLU A 292 4.03 2.40 11.23
N LEU A 293 4.77 1.71 10.34
CA LEU A 293 6.22 1.89 10.24
C LEU A 293 6.58 3.34 9.87
N TYR A 294 5.91 3.91 8.87
CA TYR A 294 6.10 5.31 8.47
C TYR A 294 5.73 6.27 9.61
N ARG A 295 4.57 6.05 10.24
CA ARG A 295 4.03 6.86 11.34
C ARG A 295 4.99 6.87 12.52
N ARG A 296 5.52 5.72 12.93
CA ARG A 296 6.52 5.63 14.00
C ARG A 296 7.76 6.47 13.68
N CYS A 297 8.34 6.29 12.49
CA CYS A 297 9.52 7.04 12.09
C CYS A 297 9.26 8.56 12.07
N LYS A 298 8.10 8.99 11.54
CA LYS A 298 7.75 10.42 11.47
C LYS A 298 7.49 11.05 12.83
N LEU A 299 6.81 10.34 13.73
CA LEU A 299 6.57 10.84 15.09
C LEU A 299 7.89 10.95 15.88
N GLU A 300 8.78 9.98 15.74
CA GLU A 300 10.13 10.05 16.34
C GLU A 300 10.92 11.25 15.80
N GLU A 301 10.89 11.51 14.50
CA GLU A 301 11.49 12.71 13.89
C GLU A 301 10.90 14.01 14.43
N MET A 302 9.58 14.08 14.60
CA MET A 302 8.89 15.27 15.15
C MET A 302 9.31 15.52 16.60
N ILE A 303 9.31 14.49 17.44
CA ILE A 303 9.75 14.59 18.84
C ILE A 303 11.21 15.05 18.93
N HIS A 304 12.10 14.52 18.08
CA HIS A 304 13.50 14.95 18.07
C HIS A 304 13.66 16.41 17.62
N ARG A 305 12.88 16.88 16.65
CA ARG A 305 12.88 18.30 16.23
C ARG A 305 12.41 19.21 17.37
N ASP A 306 11.37 18.81 18.08
CA ASP A 306 10.85 19.58 19.22
C ASP A 306 11.89 19.62 20.36
N MET A 307 12.53 18.50 20.69
CA MET A 307 13.62 18.45 21.69
C MET A 307 14.85 19.27 21.27
N ALA A 308 15.25 19.24 20.00
CA ALA A 308 16.34 20.07 19.48
C ALA A 308 15.98 21.56 19.55
N SER A 309 14.73 21.93 19.26
CA SER A 309 14.26 23.30 19.40
C SER A 309 14.19 23.75 20.87
N ILE A 310 13.84 22.85 21.80
CA ILE A 310 13.91 23.11 23.25
C ILE A 310 15.36 23.34 23.68
N HIS A 311 16.30 22.51 23.21
CA HIS A 311 17.73 22.68 23.49
C HIS A 311 18.27 24.03 22.97
N PHE A 312 17.90 24.41 21.73
CA PHE A 312 18.24 25.72 21.17
C PHE A 312 17.57 26.88 21.93
N THR A 313 16.36 26.72 22.45
CA THR A 313 15.75 27.75 23.30
C THR A 313 16.42 27.86 24.67
N PHE A 314 16.90 26.76 25.27
CA PHE A 314 17.72 26.82 26.48
C PHE A 314 19.07 27.51 26.24
N ASP A 315 19.70 27.26 25.10
CA ASP A 315 20.95 27.93 24.71
C ASP A 315 20.74 29.42 24.34
N CYS A 316 19.58 29.78 23.79
CA CYS A 316 19.22 31.17 23.46
C CYS A 316 18.64 31.97 24.65
N VAL A 317 18.24 31.31 25.74
CA VAL A 317 17.80 31.97 26.98
C VAL A 317 18.97 32.29 27.93
N ASN A 318 20.20 31.88 27.61
CA ASN A 318 21.39 32.27 28.37
C ASN A 318 22.53 32.87 27.53
N PRO A 319 22.39 34.08 26.99
CA PRO A 319 23.55 34.93 26.75
C PRO A 319 23.86 35.69 28.06
N ILE A 320 24.76 35.11 28.85
CA ILE A 320 25.67 35.79 29.79
C ILE A 320 24.99 36.55 30.96
N GLN A 321 25.16 35.98 32.15
CA GLN A 321 25.86 36.71 33.20
C GLN A 321 26.59 35.75 34.13
N SER A 322 27.87 35.53 33.84
CA SER A 322 28.87 35.17 34.86
C SER A 322 28.83 36.25 35.95
N ILE A 323 27.99 36.06 36.95
CA ILE A 323 28.04 36.84 38.18
C ILE A 323 29.10 36.18 39.04
N HIS A 324 30.32 36.72 38.98
CA HIS A 324 31.33 36.52 40.00
C HIS A 324 30.82 37.11 41.32
N ARG A 325 30.05 36.34 42.09
CA ARG A 325 29.72 36.67 43.48
C ARG A 325 30.74 36.03 44.39
N THR A 326 31.77 36.81 44.72
CA THR A 326 32.68 36.53 45.81
C THR A 326 31.90 36.70 47.12
N VAL A 327 31.42 35.59 47.69
CA VAL A 327 30.86 35.58 49.05
C VAL A 327 32.00 35.28 50.02
N PHE A 328 32.42 36.28 50.76
CA PHE A 328 33.32 36.11 51.90
C PHE A 328 32.53 35.59 53.11
N ILE A 329 32.77 34.35 53.52
CA ILE A 329 32.45 33.87 54.87
C ILE A 329 33.68 33.12 55.40
N ARG A 330 34.31 33.72 56.43
CA ARG A 330 35.35 33.17 57.31
C ARG A 330 36.38 32.21 56.68
N GLY A 331 37.47 32.79 56.19
CA GLY A 331 38.80 32.34 56.61
C GLY A 331 39.49 31.17 55.90
N GLU A 332 38.91 30.48 54.91
CA GLU A 332 39.65 29.50 54.10
C GLU A 332 39.22 29.49 52.62
N LYS A 333 40.21 29.52 51.70
CA LYS A 333 39.98 29.42 50.25
C LYS A 333 39.67 27.97 49.87
N LYS A 334 38.47 27.69 49.38
CA LYS A 334 38.16 26.47 48.61
C LYS A 334 37.44 26.83 47.31
N SER A 335 38.00 26.36 46.20
CA SER A 335 37.44 26.48 44.85
C SER A 335 36.46 25.33 44.60
N TRP A 336 35.25 25.64 44.15
CA TRP A 336 34.28 24.65 43.69
C TRP A 336 33.93 24.95 42.23
N CYS A 337 34.23 24.00 41.35
CA CYS A 337 33.67 23.98 40.00
C CYS A 337 32.40 23.11 40.05
N PHE A 338 31.23 23.74 39.91
CA PHE A 338 30.01 23.01 39.59
C PHE A 338 30.01 22.78 38.08
N PHE A 339 30.16 21.52 37.66
CA PHE A 339 29.89 21.09 36.29
C PHE A 339 28.44 20.60 36.20
N ASP A 340 27.83 20.91 35.06
CA ASP A 340 26.42 20.73 34.73
C ASP A 340 25.84 19.35 35.10
N CYS A 341 24.68 19.38 35.73
CA CYS A 341 23.96 18.22 36.21
C CYS A 341 23.02 17.71 35.11
N CYS A 342 23.53 16.87 34.21
CA CYS A 342 22.71 16.02 33.33
C CYS A 342 23.52 14.81 32.86
N PHE A 343 23.73 13.81 33.70
CA PHE A 343 23.90 12.42 33.24
C PHE A 343 23.57 11.45 34.37
N VAL A 344 22.42 10.78 34.24
CA VAL A 344 22.15 9.52 34.92
C VAL A 344 22.93 8.44 34.17
N LEU A 345 23.89 7.78 34.82
CA LEU A 345 24.16 6.37 34.50
C LEU A 345 24.71 5.60 35.71
N PHE A 346 24.21 4.37 35.76
CA PHE A 346 24.31 3.32 36.76
C PHE A 346 25.73 2.74 36.99
N CYS A 347 25.99 2.39 38.25
CA CYS A 347 26.59 1.13 38.74
C CYS A 347 28.12 0.80 38.78
N PHE A 348 28.49 0.26 39.97
CA PHE A 348 29.52 -0.72 40.37
C PHE A 348 30.98 -0.32 40.81
N VAL A 349 31.17 -0.32 42.14
CA VAL A 349 32.08 -1.16 42.99
C VAL A 349 33.64 -0.99 42.97
N PHE A 350 34.15 -0.65 44.16
CA PHE A 350 35.42 -0.97 44.87
C PHE A 350 36.80 -0.91 44.17
N LYS A 351 37.75 -0.16 44.75
CA LYS A 351 38.86 -0.72 45.58
C LYS A 351 39.63 0.34 46.38
N SER A 352 40.20 -0.16 47.47
CA SER A 352 40.91 0.45 48.59
C SER A 352 42.20 1.20 48.24
N GLU A 353 42.55 2.18 49.08
CA GLU A 353 43.73 2.16 49.97
C GLU A 353 43.52 3.08 51.18
#